data_AF-A0A6N7H3E2-F1
#
_entry.id   AF-A0A6N7H3E2-F1
#
_cell.length_a   1.000
_cell.length_b   1.000
_cell.length_c   1.000
_cell.angle_alpha   90.00
_cell.angle_beta   90.00
_cell.angle_gamma   90.00
#
_symmetry.space_group_name_H-M   'P 1'
#
loop_
_entity.id
_entity.type
_entity.pdbx_description
1 polymer ?
#
loop_
_entity_poly.entity_id
_entity_poly.type
_entity_poly.pdbx_seq_one_letter_code
_entity_poly.pdbx_strand_id
1 'polypeptide(L)'
;MQLRADGERAVLVGHDGVAEREVDPRRMPLGTELTDALHEWARVASAVRRSDSGTNEAASAASAVVTRRGLQLAGRIAASMGAPVGYLDPLTGEESVVEPPVDARPPRPQRPPEPVPWLTGLAVAGTSLALVLITILSLAITLAETHALLALASNAVVTAGLLPSLWLVRRQPIWRWVALGAAAAIAVGWVALPFIVL
;
A
#
# COMPACT_ATOMS: atom_id res chain seq x y z
N MET A 1 -17.27 -13.45 -25.91
CA MET A 1 -15.94 -12.95 -26.30
C MET A 1 -14.92 -14.01 -25.93
N GLN A 2 -13.99 -14.34 -26.81
CA GLN A 2 -12.97 -15.37 -26.61
C GLN A 2 -11.57 -14.78 -26.86
N LEU A 3 -10.62 -14.96 -25.94
CA LEU A 3 -9.21 -14.65 -26.10
C LEU A 3 -8.51 -15.79 -26.85
N ARG A 4 -7.84 -15.44 -27.95
CA ARG A 4 -7.06 -16.36 -28.78
C ARG A 4 -5.69 -15.74 -29.10
N ALA A 5 -4.65 -16.56 -29.21
CA ALA A 5 -3.40 -16.13 -29.82
C ALA A 5 -3.36 -16.58 -31.28
N ASP A 6 -3.34 -15.62 -32.20
CA ASP A 6 -3.15 -15.86 -33.63
C ASP A 6 -1.72 -15.49 -34.02
N GLY A 7 -0.89 -16.51 -34.28
CA GLY A 7 0.54 -16.32 -34.52
C GLY A 7 1.24 -15.66 -33.33
N GLU A 8 1.73 -14.43 -33.52
CA GLU A 8 2.38 -13.60 -32.48
C GLU A 8 1.46 -12.49 -31.92
N ARG A 9 0.18 -12.48 -32.30
CA ARG A 9 -0.78 -11.44 -31.91
C ARG A 9 -1.86 -12.02 -31.02
N ALA A 10 -2.27 -11.28 -30.01
CA ALA A 10 -3.46 -11.60 -29.25
C ALA A 10 -4.68 -10.99 -29.94
N VAL A 11 -5.72 -11.78 -30.13
CA VAL A 11 -6.99 -11.37 -30.74
C VAL A 11 -8.14 -11.74 -29.81
N LEU A 12 -9.17 -10.89 -29.79
CA LEU A 12 -10.41 -11.17 -29.08
C LEU A 12 -11.49 -11.46 -30.12
N VAL A 13 -11.98 -12.69 -30.14
CA VAL A 13 -13.05 -13.12 -31.04
C VAL A 13 -14.40 -12.85 -30.35
N GLY A 14 -15.14 -11.91 -30.92
CA GLY A 14 -16.53 -11.67 -30.57
C GLY A 14 -17.47 -12.51 -31.44
N HIS A 15 -18.65 -12.82 -30.90
CA HIS A 15 -19.71 -13.46 -31.67
C HIS A 15 -20.90 -12.50 -31.70
N ASP A 16 -21.13 -11.85 -32.84
CA ASP A 16 -22.20 -10.85 -33.02
C ASP A 16 -23.54 -11.52 -33.42
N GLY A 17 -23.68 -12.84 -33.22
CA GLY A 17 -24.89 -13.63 -33.50
C GLY A 17 -25.01 -14.15 -34.94
N VAL A 18 -24.13 -13.73 -35.86
CA VAL A 18 -24.15 -14.12 -37.29
C VAL A 18 -22.78 -14.59 -37.79
N ALA A 19 -21.69 -14.07 -37.24
CA ALA A 19 -20.32 -14.47 -37.56
C ALA A 19 -19.37 -14.26 -36.37
N GLU A 20 -18.29 -15.04 -36.33
CA GLU A 20 -17.13 -14.72 -35.50
C GLU A 20 -16.43 -13.48 -36.06
N ARG A 21 -16.20 -12.50 -35.19
CA ARG A 21 -15.51 -11.26 -35.54
C ARG A 21 -14.26 -11.12 -34.70
N GLU A 22 -13.12 -11.15 -35.35
CA GLU A 22 -11.84 -10.86 -34.70
C GLU A 22 -11.72 -9.36 -34.44
N VAL A 23 -11.46 -9.02 -33.17
CA VAL A 23 -11.27 -7.66 -32.70
C VAL A 23 -9.87 -7.54 -32.09
N ASP A 24 -9.11 -6.56 -32.56
CA ASP A 24 -7.81 -6.23 -32.00
C ASP A 24 -8.00 -5.64 -30.58
N PRO A 25 -7.33 -6.17 -29.54
CA PRO A 25 -7.41 -5.66 -28.17
C PRO A 25 -7.11 -4.15 -28.05
N ARG A 26 -6.29 -3.58 -28.95
CA ARG A 26 -6.00 -2.13 -28.98
C ARG A 26 -7.20 -1.25 -29.31
N ARG A 27 -8.24 -1.83 -29.91
CA ARG A 27 -9.49 -1.13 -30.22
C ARG A 27 -10.50 -1.21 -29.06
N MET A 28 -10.19 -1.96 -28.00
CA MET A 28 -11.04 -2.09 -26.81
C MET A 28 -10.56 -1.21 -25.66
N PRO A 29 -11.47 -0.81 -24.74
CA PRO A 29 -11.12 -0.02 -23.55
C PRO A 29 -10.48 -0.87 -22.44
N LEU A 30 -9.44 -1.65 -22.76
CA LEU A 30 -8.79 -2.59 -21.83
C LEU A 30 -7.59 -1.98 -21.07
N GLY A 31 -7.20 -0.74 -21.40
CA GLY A 31 -5.98 -0.11 -20.89
C GLY A 31 -4.73 -0.57 -21.65
N THR A 32 -3.72 0.30 -21.74
CA THR A 32 -2.50 0.05 -22.52
C THR A 32 -1.66 -1.09 -21.94
N GLU A 33 -1.49 -1.13 -20.62
CA GLU A 33 -0.70 -2.17 -19.93
C GLU A 33 -1.25 -3.59 -20.21
N LEU A 34 -2.56 -3.80 -20.07
CA LEU A 34 -3.19 -5.09 -20.32
C LEU A 34 -3.08 -5.47 -21.80
N THR A 35 -3.24 -4.49 -22.69
CA THR A 35 -3.12 -4.69 -24.14
C THR A 35 -1.72 -5.11 -24.56
N ASP A 36 -0.68 -4.49 -23.99
CA ASP A 36 0.71 -4.84 -24.27
C ASP A 36 1.03 -6.23 -23.71
N ALA A 37 0.60 -6.53 -22.49
CA ALA A 37 0.79 -7.85 -21.87
C ALA A 37 0.14 -8.99 -22.68
N LEU A 38 -1.00 -8.73 -23.35
CA LEU A 38 -1.65 -9.71 -24.23
C LEU A 38 -0.80 -10.00 -25.47
N HIS A 39 -0.24 -8.97 -26.12
CA HIS A 39 0.62 -9.14 -27.29
C HIS A 39 1.94 -9.82 -26.93
N GLU A 40 2.54 -9.45 -25.80
CA GLU A 40 3.75 -10.13 -25.30
C GLU A 40 3.48 -11.60 -25.01
N TRP A 41 2.37 -11.92 -24.35
CA TRP A 41 1.97 -13.29 -24.09
C TRP A 41 1.79 -14.10 -25.40
N ALA A 42 1.12 -13.54 -26.42
CA ALA A 42 0.95 -14.20 -27.71
C ALA A 42 2.28 -14.46 -28.42
N ARG A 43 3.23 -13.51 -28.36
CA ARG A 43 4.58 -13.69 -28.91
C ARG A 43 5.35 -14.79 -28.18
N VAL A 44 5.25 -14.86 -26.84
CA VAL A 44 5.90 -15.92 -26.05
C VAL A 44 5.28 -17.28 -26.38
N ALA A 45 3.95 -17.37 -26.48
CA ALA A 45 3.25 -18.59 -26.86
C ALA A 45 3.70 -19.10 -28.26
N SER A 46 3.85 -18.19 -29.23
CA SER A 46 4.34 -18.53 -30.57
C SER A 46 5.78 -19.05 -30.57
N ALA A 47 6.64 -18.49 -29.72
CA ALA A 47 8.03 -18.90 -29.58
C ALA A 47 8.15 -20.27 -28.91
N VAL A 48 7.37 -20.53 -27.87
CA VAL A 48 7.29 -21.84 -27.19
C VAL A 48 6.79 -22.91 -28.16
N ARG A 49 5.72 -22.65 -28.92
CA ARG A 49 5.19 -23.59 -29.93
C ARG A 49 6.21 -23.94 -31.02
N ARG A 50 7.05 -22.99 -31.43
CA ARG A 50 8.15 -23.24 -32.40
C ARG A 50 9.29 -24.05 -31.80
N SER A 51 9.44 -24.04 -30.48
CA SER A 51 10.55 -24.68 -29.76
C SER A 51 10.21 -26.09 -29.27
N ASP A 52 8.95 -26.52 -29.38
CA ASP A 52 8.43 -27.82 -28.90
C ASP A 52 8.81 -29.04 -29.77
N SER A 53 9.90 -28.93 -30.55
CA SER A 53 10.35 -29.97 -31.46
C SER A 53 11.14 -31.11 -30.78
N GLY A 54 11.17 -31.15 -29.43
CA GLY A 54 11.85 -32.22 -28.67
C GLY A 54 11.27 -32.43 -27.28
N THR A 55 11.26 -33.68 -26.82
CA THR A 55 10.81 -34.13 -25.50
C THR A 55 11.71 -33.58 -24.37
N ASN A 56 11.57 -32.28 -24.07
CA ASN A 56 12.35 -31.59 -23.05
C ASN A 56 11.44 -31.16 -21.90
N GLU A 57 11.74 -31.55 -20.67
CA GLU A 57 10.98 -31.17 -19.47
C GLU A 57 10.84 -29.64 -19.32
N ALA A 58 11.86 -28.90 -19.76
CA ALA A 58 11.84 -27.43 -19.79
C ALA A 58 10.77 -26.86 -20.75
N ALA A 59 10.49 -27.53 -21.87
CA ALA A 59 9.43 -27.12 -22.80
C ALA A 59 8.05 -27.30 -22.14
N SER A 60 7.85 -28.39 -21.41
CA SER A 60 6.61 -28.65 -20.65
C SER A 60 6.36 -27.59 -19.56
N ALA A 61 7.41 -27.22 -18.81
CA ALA A 61 7.31 -26.15 -17.82
C ALA A 61 6.99 -24.78 -18.45
N ALA A 62 7.62 -24.46 -19.60
CA ALA A 62 7.33 -23.24 -20.34
C ALA A 62 5.87 -23.21 -20.84
N SER A 63 5.37 -24.33 -21.37
CA SER A 63 3.97 -24.49 -21.79
C SER A 63 2.99 -24.23 -20.64
N ALA A 64 3.24 -24.81 -19.46
CA ALA A 64 2.40 -24.59 -18.28
C ALA A 64 2.36 -23.12 -17.82
N VAL A 65 3.47 -22.39 -17.97
CA VAL A 65 3.54 -20.95 -17.67
C VAL A 65 2.73 -20.14 -18.67
N VAL A 66 2.80 -20.47 -19.97
CA VAL A 66 2.01 -19.81 -21.02
C VAL A 66 0.51 -19.98 -20.77
N THR A 67 0.04 -21.20 -20.47
CA THR A 67 -1.36 -21.48 -20.15
C THR A 67 -1.81 -20.71 -18.91
N ARG A 68 -1.04 -20.78 -17.81
CA ARG A 68 -1.37 -20.07 -16.57
C ARG A 68 -1.43 -18.56 -16.76
N ARG A 69 -0.51 -17.98 -17.54
CA ARG A 69 -0.49 -16.56 -17.84
C ARG A 69 -1.66 -16.15 -18.74
N GLY A 70 -2.01 -16.97 -19.73
CA GLY A 70 -3.18 -16.77 -20.59
C GLY A 70 -4.48 -16.70 -19.79
N LEU A 71 -4.68 -17.66 -18.88
CA LEU A 71 -5.83 -17.68 -17.97
C LEU A 71 -5.88 -16.44 -17.04
N GLN A 72 -4.72 -16.01 -16.51
CA GLN A 72 -4.66 -14.77 -15.70
C GLN A 72 -5.05 -13.53 -16.51
N LEU A 73 -4.60 -13.42 -17.76
CA LEU A 73 -4.94 -12.30 -18.63
C LEU A 73 -6.42 -12.34 -19.03
N ALA A 74 -6.96 -13.51 -19.35
CA ALA A 74 -8.39 -13.71 -19.60
C ALA A 74 -9.24 -13.29 -18.40
N GLY A 75 -8.83 -13.63 -17.16
CA GLY A 75 -9.51 -13.18 -15.95
C GLY A 75 -9.48 -11.66 -15.74
N ARG A 76 -8.39 -10.99 -16.11
CA ARG A 76 -8.31 -9.52 -16.08
C ARG A 76 -9.21 -8.88 -17.13
N ILE A 77 -9.31 -9.46 -18.33
CA ILE A 77 -10.23 -9.02 -19.38
C ILE A 77 -11.68 -9.23 -18.94
N ALA A 78 -12.00 -10.37 -18.31
CA ALA A 78 -13.33 -10.64 -17.77
C ALA A 78 -13.70 -9.64 -16.67
N ALA A 79 -12.77 -9.32 -15.77
CA ALA A 79 -12.95 -8.30 -14.73
C ALA A 79 -13.19 -6.90 -15.32
N SER A 80 -12.43 -6.49 -16.34
CA SER A 80 -12.57 -5.16 -16.94
C SER A 80 -13.85 -5.02 -17.78
N MET A 81 -14.30 -6.09 -18.44
CA MET A 81 -15.52 -6.11 -19.24
C MET A 81 -16.78 -6.41 -18.41
N GLY A 82 -16.64 -6.93 -17.20
CA GLY A 82 -17.76 -7.36 -16.35
C GLY A 82 -18.58 -8.52 -16.93
N ALA A 83 -17.99 -9.31 -17.83
CA ALA A 83 -18.65 -10.39 -18.56
C ALA A 83 -17.71 -11.60 -18.71
N PRO A 84 -18.23 -12.83 -18.85
CA PRO A 84 -17.41 -14.02 -19.03
C PRO A 84 -16.62 -13.98 -20.35
N VAL A 85 -15.39 -14.48 -20.30
CA VAL A 85 -14.44 -14.47 -21.42
C VAL A 85 -13.93 -15.89 -21.66
N GLY A 86 -14.16 -16.41 -22.86
CA GLY A 86 -13.54 -17.66 -23.30
C GLY A 86 -12.04 -17.47 -23.48
N TYR A 87 -11.26 -18.53 -23.29
CA TYR A 87 -9.82 -18.59 -23.48
C TYR A 87 -9.52 -19.84 -24.28
N LEU A 88 -8.87 -19.68 -25.44
CA LEU A 88 -8.37 -20.79 -26.25
C LEU A 88 -6.87 -20.94 -26.02
N ASP A 89 -6.45 -22.07 -25.47
CA ASP A 89 -5.03 -22.36 -25.24
C ASP A 89 -4.31 -22.54 -26.60
N PRO A 90 -3.27 -21.73 -26.90
CA PRO A 90 -2.57 -21.79 -28.18
C PRO A 90 -1.62 -22.97 -28.36
N LEU A 91 -1.40 -23.77 -27.32
CA LEU A 91 -0.53 -24.95 -27.32
C LEU A 91 -1.35 -26.24 -27.37
N THR A 92 -2.44 -26.33 -26.59
CA THR A 92 -3.28 -27.53 -26.51
C THR A 92 -4.55 -27.44 -27.35
N GLY A 93 -5.01 -26.23 -27.68
CA GLY A 93 -6.30 -26.00 -28.34
C GLY A 93 -7.50 -26.16 -27.40
N GLU A 94 -7.28 -26.33 -26.09
CA GLU A 94 -8.38 -26.41 -25.13
C GLU A 94 -9.07 -25.06 -24.95
N GLU A 95 -10.40 -25.08 -24.94
CA GLU A 95 -11.22 -23.91 -24.65
C GLU A 95 -11.65 -23.94 -23.17
N SER A 96 -11.42 -22.83 -22.46
CA SER A 96 -11.83 -22.62 -21.08
C SER A 96 -12.60 -21.31 -20.96
N VAL A 97 -13.73 -21.31 -20.25
CA VAL A 97 -14.47 -20.09 -19.95
C VAL A 97 -13.98 -19.54 -18.62
N VAL A 98 -13.64 -18.25 -18.58
CA VAL A 98 -13.21 -17.54 -17.38
C VAL A 98 -14.30 -16.55 -16.98
N GLU A 99 -14.96 -16.83 -15.86
CA GLU A 99 -15.95 -15.92 -15.28
C GLU A 99 -15.29 -14.65 -14.72
N PRO A 100 -15.99 -13.49 -14.79
CA PRO A 100 -15.53 -12.30 -14.11
C PRO A 100 -15.43 -12.59 -12.60
N PRO A 101 -14.42 -12.04 -11.91
CA PRO A 101 -14.32 -12.16 -10.46
C PRO A 101 -15.62 -11.65 -9.83
N VAL A 102 -16.38 -12.54 -9.21
CA VAL A 102 -17.54 -12.12 -8.42
C VAL A 102 -16.98 -11.46 -7.17
N ASP A 103 -17.03 -10.13 -7.10
CA ASP A 103 -16.69 -9.33 -5.92
C ASP A 103 -17.70 -9.55 -4.77
N ALA A 104 -17.98 -10.81 -4.43
CA ALA A 104 -18.81 -11.20 -3.30
C ALA A 104 -17.94 -11.67 -2.12
N ARG A 105 -16.84 -10.95 -1.84
CA ARG A 105 -16.27 -11.04 -0.49
C ARG A 105 -17.14 -10.15 0.40
N PRO A 106 -18.00 -10.70 1.29
CA PRO A 106 -18.69 -9.85 2.25
C PRO A 106 -17.66 -9.01 3.01
N PRO A 107 -17.93 -7.72 3.29
CA PRO A 107 -17.03 -6.90 4.07
C PRO A 107 -16.72 -7.66 5.36
N ARG A 108 -15.44 -7.93 5.61
CA ARG A 108 -15.03 -8.59 6.86
C ARG A 108 -15.65 -7.79 8.00
N PRO A 109 -16.33 -8.42 8.98
CA PRO A 109 -16.84 -7.70 10.13
C PRO A 109 -15.67 -6.90 10.74
N GLN A 110 -15.85 -5.59 10.85
CA GLN A 110 -14.84 -4.72 11.44
C GLN A 110 -14.58 -5.25 12.86
N ARG A 111 -13.34 -5.64 13.16
CA ARG A 111 -12.98 -6.02 14.53
C ARG A 111 -13.28 -4.80 15.43
N PRO A 112 -13.89 -5.00 16.61
CA PRO A 112 -14.03 -3.92 17.56
C PRO A 112 -12.64 -3.30 17.82
N PRO A 113 -12.52 -1.97 17.93
CA PRO A 113 -11.26 -1.34 18.25
C PRO A 113 -10.70 -1.92 19.55
N GLU A 114 -9.42 -2.27 19.55
CA GLU A 114 -8.76 -2.81 20.74
C GLU A 114 -8.83 -1.81 21.90
N PRO A 115 -9.08 -2.27 23.14
CA PRO A 115 -9.07 -1.41 24.31
C PRO A 115 -7.74 -0.68 24.42
N VAL A 116 -7.76 0.65 24.54
CA VAL A 116 -6.53 1.42 24.71
C VAL A 116 -5.89 1.09 26.07
N PRO A 117 -4.60 0.72 26.12
CA PRO A 117 -3.94 0.32 27.36
C PRO A 117 -3.57 1.54 28.20
N TRP A 118 -4.54 2.06 28.97
CA TRP A 118 -4.41 3.29 29.77
C TRP A 118 -3.29 3.25 30.80
N LEU A 119 -3.11 2.12 31.49
CA LEU A 119 -2.14 2.01 32.59
C LEU A 119 -0.71 2.27 32.11
N THR A 120 -0.29 1.55 31.07
CA THR A 120 1.05 1.71 30.49
C THR A 120 1.19 3.09 29.82
N GLY A 121 0.13 3.57 29.16
CA GLY A 121 0.09 4.91 28.59
C GLY A 121 0.34 6.02 29.62
N LEU A 122 -0.37 5.99 30.75
CA LEU A 122 -0.20 6.97 31.83
C LEU A 122 1.19 6.88 32.47
N ALA A 123 1.72 5.66 32.68
CA ALA A 123 3.09 5.48 33.19
C ALA A 123 4.13 6.11 32.25
N VAL A 124 4.02 5.87 30.94
CA VAL A 124 4.92 6.46 29.94
C VAL A 124 4.78 7.99 29.92
N ALA A 125 3.56 8.51 30.01
CA ALA A 125 3.32 9.95 30.04
C ALA A 125 3.95 10.58 31.30
N GLY A 126 3.77 9.97 32.47
CA GLY A 126 4.37 10.44 33.73
C GLY A 126 5.89 10.43 33.71
N THR A 127 6.51 9.35 33.24
CA THR A 127 7.97 9.27 33.09
C THR A 127 8.50 10.30 32.10
N SER A 128 7.83 10.45 30.95
CA SER A 128 8.21 11.45 29.94
C SER A 128 8.09 12.87 30.49
N LEU A 129 7.03 13.16 31.25
CA LEU A 129 6.85 14.44 31.94
C LEU A 129 8.01 14.69 32.89
N ALA A 130 8.36 13.73 33.75
CA ALA A 130 9.44 13.90 34.72
C ALA A 130 10.78 14.21 34.03
N LEU A 131 11.16 13.44 33.00
CA LEU A 131 12.44 13.62 32.29
C LEU A 131 12.54 14.99 31.60
N VAL A 132 11.48 15.38 30.87
CA VAL A 132 11.45 16.65 30.15
C VAL A 132 11.40 17.82 31.13
N LEU A 133 10.59 17.71 32.19
CA LEU A 133 10.46 18.75 33.20
C LEU A 133 11.78 18.98 33.94
N ILE A 134 12.46 17.91 34.38
CA ILE A 134 13.78 18.02 35.03
C ILE A 134 14.76 18.74 34.11
N THR A 135 14.77 18.39 32.82
CA THR A 135 15.66 19.02 31.84
C THR A 135 15.37 20.52 31.69
N ILE A 136 14.10 20.89 31.55
CA ILE A 136 13.67 22.30 31.43
C ILE A 136 14.04 23.08 32.69
N LEU A 137 13.72 22.55 33.88
CA LEU A 137 13.96 23.23 35.15
C LEU A 137 15.45 23.35 35.45
N SER A 138 16.23 22.29 35.26
CA SER A 138 17.70 22.35 35.44
C SER A 138 18.31 23.44 34.56
N LEU A 139 17.94 23.49 33.27
CA LEU A 139 18.44 24.52 32.37
C LEU A 139 17.99 25.93 32.78
N ALA A 140 16.73 26.10 33.18
CA ALA A 140 16.18 27.38 33.59
C ALA A 140 16.84 27.91 34.87
N ILE A 141 17.01 27.05 35.90
CA ILE A 141 17.65 27.42 37.16
C ILE A 141 19.10 27.84 36.92
N THR A 142 19.89 27.04 36.19
CA THR A 142 21.29 27.36 35.90
C THR A 142 21.44 28.70 35.17
N LEU A 143 20.53 29.05 34.26
CA LEU A 143 20.59 30.32 33.54
C LEU A 143 20.01 31.49 34.35
N ALA A 144 19.03 31.25 35.21
CA ALA A 144 18.44 32.26 36.07
C ALA A 144 19.46 32.83 37.07
N GLU A 145 20.39 32.00 37.55
CA GLU A 145 21.52 32.45 38.39
C GLU A 145 22.39 33.50 37.69
N THR A 146 22.44 33.50 36.34
CA THR A 146 23.24 34.47 35.58
C THR A 146 22.43 35.69 35.16
N HIS A 147 21.28 35.47 34.50
CA HIS A 147 20.42 36.55 34.01
C HIS A 147 19.01 36.05 33.72
N ALA A 148 18.00 36.68 34.31
CA ALA A 148 16.58 36.34 34.15
C ALA A 148 16.13 36.18 32.67
N LEU A 149 16.57 37.08 31.77
CA LEU A 149 16.24 36.98 30.35
C LEU A 149 16.81 35.72 29.67
N LEU A 150 17.93 35.18 30.14
CA LEU A 150 18.49 33.94 29.58
C LEU A 150 17.62 32.73 29.93
N ALA A 151 17.07 32.68 31.14
CA ALA A 151 16.12 31.64 31.54
C ALA A 151 14.83 31.70 30.71
N LEU A 152 14.34 32.91 30.42
CA LEU A 152 13.18 33.09 29.53
C LEU A 152 13.50 32.67 28.09
N ALA A 153 14.65 33.10 27.56
CA ALA A 153 15.08 32.77 26.20
C ALA A 153 15.29 31.25 26.02
N SER A 154 15.89 30.57 26.99
CA SER A 154 16.12 29.13 26.93
C SER A 154 14.80 28.36 26.93
N ASN A 155 13.84 28.72 27.80
CA ASN A 155 12.53 28.07 27.85
C ASN A 155 11.74 28.27 26.53
N ALA A 156 11.87 29.45 25.92
CA ALA A 156 11.30 29.72 24.60
C ALA A 156 11.95 28.86 23.51
N VAL A 157 13.28 28.72 23.49
CA VAL A 157 14.02 27.88 22.54
C VAL A 157 13.63 26.40 22.69
N VAL A 158 13.57 25.90 23.93
CA VAL A 158 13.18 24.52 24.21
C VAL A 158 11.74 24.27 23.74
N THR A 159 10.81 25.18 24.06
CA THR A 159 9.42 25.09 23.60
C THR A 159 9.35 25.08 22.07
N ALA A 160 10.07 25.99 21.40
CA ALA A 160 10.11 26.08 19.94
C ALA A 160 10.70 24.85 19.27
N GLY A 161 11.71 24.20 19.88
CA GLY A 161 12.31 22.97 19.36
C GLY A 161 11.42 21.74 19.56
N LEU A 162 10.71 21.64 20.69
CA LEU A 162 9.85 20.50 20.97
C LEU A 162 8.49 20.57 20.27
N LEU A 163 7.93 21.76 20.04
CA LEU A 163 6.59 21.92 19.47
C LEU A 163 6.39 21.19 18.12
N PRO A 164 7.29 21.34 17.12
CA PRO A 164 7.15 20.66 15.83
C PRO A 164 7.21 19.14 15.97
N SER A 165 8.11 18.65 16.83
CA SER A 165 8.29 17.23 17.12
C SER A 165 7.03 16.63 17.76
N LEU A 166 6.44 17.33 18.73
CA LEU A 166 5.19 16.91 19.37
C LEU A 166 4.01 16.93 18.39
N TRP A 167 3.96 17.93 17.51
CA TRP A 167 2.90 18.05 16.51
C TRP A 167 2.91 16.90 15.51
N LEU A 168 4.09 16.48 15.06
CA LEU A 168 4.23 15.39 14.09
C LEU A 168 3.82 14.04 14.72
N VAL A 169 4.18 13.86 15.99
CA VAL A 169 4.09 12.59 16.69
C VAL A 169 2.71 12.36 17.33
N ARG A 170 1.90 13.41 17.55
CA ARG A 170 0.56 13.30 18.16
C ARG A 170 -0.44 12.41 17.42
N ARG A 171 -0.24 12.16 16.12
CA ARG A 171 -1.12 11.31 15.29
C ARG A 171 -0.78 9.82 15.40
N GLN A 172 0.35 9.46 16.00
CA GLN A 172 0.78 8.07 16.18
C GLN A 172 0.21 7.52 17.51
N PRO A 173 -0.55 6.40 17.51
CA PRO A 173 -1.26 5.90 18.69
C PRO A 173 -0.36 5.63 19.90
N ILE A 174 0.85 5.10 19.66
CA ILE A 174 1.82 4.74 20.70
C ILE A 174 2.47 5.99 21.30
N TRP A 175 2.87 6.93 20.44
CA TRP A 175 3.64 8.08 20.87
C TRP A 175 2.79 9.21 21.48
N ARG A 176 1.45 9.13 21.39
CA ARG A 176 0.54 10.11 21.98
C ARG A 176 0.81 10.32 23.48
N TRP A 177 1.18 9.27 24.21
CA TRP A 177 1.46 9.34 25.65
C TRP A 177 2.74 10.10 25.97
N VAL A 178 3.81 9.85 25.22
CA VAL A 178 5.06 10.61 25.31
C VAL A 178 4.79 12.08 24.99
N ALA A 179 4.02 12.34 23.93
CA ALA A 179 3.68 13.70 23.52
C ALA A 179 2.85 14.44 24.59
N LEU A 180 1.90 13.77 25.23
CA LEU A 180 1.13 14.32 26.35
C LEU A 180 2.03 14.67 27.54
N GLY A 181 2.95 13.76 27.93
CA GLY A 181 3.90 13.99 29.02
C GLY A 181 4.81 15.19 28.75
N ALA A 182 5.40 15.27 27.56
CA ALA A 182 6.26 16.38 27.16
C ALA A 182 5.50 17.71 27.04
N ALA A 183 4.28 17.71 26.49
CA ALA A 183 3.45 18.92 26.42
C ALA A 183 3.07 19.42 27.82
N ALA A 184 2.72 18.51 28.74
CA ALA A 184 2.45 18.86 30.13
C ALA A 184 3.70 19.41 30.83
N ALA A 185 4.88 18.82 30.61
CA ALA A 185 6.14 19.34 31.15
C ALA A 185 6.46 20.76 30.67
N ILE A 186 6.24 21.06 29.38
CA ILE A 186 6.40 22.41 28.84
C ILE A 186 5.45 23.39 29.53
N ALA A 187 4.17 23.03 29.68
CA ALA A 187 3.19 23.87 30.35
C ALA A 187 3.58 24.16 31.81
N VAL A 188 4.00 23.13 32.55
CA VAL A 188 4.50 23.28 33.93
C VAL A 188 5.77 24.13 33.98
N GLY A 189 6.70 23.96 33.03
CA GLY A 189 7.92 24.75 32.93
C GLY A 189 7.65 26.25 32.77
N TRP A 190 6.69 26.62 31.91
CA TRP A 190 6.24 28.01 31.77
C TRP A 190 5.62 28.58 33.05
N VAL A 191 4.86 27.75 33.80
CA VAL A 191 4.28 28.15 35.09
C VAL A 191 5.36 28.27 36.18
N ALA A 192 6.38 27.41 36.17
CA ALA A 192 7.45 27.42 37.16
C ALA A 192 8.43 28.59 36.94
N LEU A 193 8.67 28.98 35.68
CA LEU A 193 9.61 30.05 35.32
C LEU A 193 9.46 31.35 36.14
N PRO A 194 8.27 31.96 36.31
CA PRO A 194 8.13 33.17 37.13
C PRO A 194 8.52 32.96 38.59
N PHE A 195 8.35 31.77 39.16
CA PHE A 195 8.77 31.47 40.53
C PHE A 195 10.29 31.27 40.67
N ILE A 196 10.98 30.93 39.57
CA ILE A 196 12.45 30.77 39.54
C ILE A 196 13.13 32.13 39.36
N VAL A 197 12.48 33.03 38.62
CA VAL A 197 13.05 34.34 38.23
C VAL A 197 12.74 35.45 39.25
N LEU A 198 11.69 35.29 40.06
CA LEU A 198 11.31 36.20 41.14
C LEU A 198 12.10 35.93 42.42
#